data_AF-A0A8J6PGM1-F1
#
_entry.id   AF-A0A8J6PGM1-F1
#
_cell.length_a   1.000
_cell.length_b   1.000
_cell.length_c   1.000
_cell.angle_alpha   90.00
_cell.angle_beta   90.00
_cell.angle_gamma   90.00
#
_symmetry.space_group_name_H-M   'P 1'
#
loop_
_entity.id
_entity.type
_entity.pdbx_description
1 polymer ?
#
loop_
_entity_poly.entity_id
_entity_poly.type
_entity_poly.pdbx_seq_one_letter_code
_entity_poly.pdbx_strand_id
1 'polypeptide(L)'
;YEIVAREGRFGPYVTELIPEPEPEPEVEDDLEPILSNGYENGTGAVATKAPAKKAAKKTAKKAAGPKPRTGSLFKSMDLSTITLDDALKLLSLPRVVGTDPESGEQITAQNGRYGPYLKKGSDSRSLTNEEQIFSVTLDEALKIYAEPKRRGRQAAAAPPLRELGADPVSGKPMVIKDGRFGPYVTDGETNASLRKGDEVESITDERASELLADRRARGPVKKKATKKAAKKAPAKKAAAKKATAKKAAPRKAAKKTAE
;
A
#
# COMPACT_ATOMS: atom_id res chain seq x y z
N TYR A 1 25.49 -17.35 -8.47
CA TYR A 1 24.67 -16.30 -7.83
C TYR A 1 24.29 -16.79 -6.46
N GLU A 2 24.63 -16.05 -5.41
CA GLU A 2 24.19 -16.37 -4.06
C GLU A 2 22.78 -15.80 -3.87
N ILE A 3 21.86 -16.61 -3.36
CA ILE A 3 20.48 -16.18 -3.07
C ILE A 3 20.31 -16.18 -1.56
N VAL A 4 19.84 -15.05 -1.03
CA VAL A 4 19.66 -14.86 0.41
C VAL A 4 18.19 -14.60 0.69
N ALA A 5 17.61 -15.34 1.64
CA ALA A 5 16.30 -15.04 2.18
C ALA A 5 16.43 -14.04 3.34
N ARG A 6 15.59 -13.00 3.34
CA ARG A 6 15.63 -11.91 4.33
C ARG A 6 14.22 -11.53 4.75
N GLU A 7 14.09 -11.00 5.96
CA GLU A 7 12.85 -10.39 6.41
C GLU A 7 12.79 -8.91 6.02
N GLY A 8 11.65 -8.47 5.50
CA GLY A 8 11.44 -7.12 4.99
C GLY A 8 10.16 -6.49 5.51
N ARG A 9 10.01 -5.18 5.25
CA ARG A 9 8.81 -4.41 5.64
C ARG A 9 7.50 -4.99 5.12
N PHE A 10 7.56 -5.70 4.00
CA PHE A 10 6.41 -6.25 3.30
C PHE A 10 6.25 -7.77 3.49
N GLY A 11 7.04 -8.35 4.40
CA GLY A 11 7.15 -9.79 4.61
C GLY A 11 8.52 -10.33 4.20
N PRO A 12 8.74 -11.64 4.38
CA PRO A 12 9.97 -12.29 3.96
C PRO A 12 10.11 -12.29 2.42
N TYR A 13 11.36 -12.21 1.94
CA TYR A 13 11.68 -12.19 0.51
C TYR A 13 13.04 -12.82 0.25
N VAL A 14 13.23 -13.31 -0.98
CA VAL A 14 14.53 -13.74 -1.51
C VAL A 14 15.15 -12.63 -2.37
N THR A 15 16.47 -12.49 -2.30
CA THR A 15 17.24 -11.55 -3.13
C THR A 15 18.49 -12.21 -3.67
N GLU A 16 18.83 -11.90 -4.91
CA GLU A 16 20.13 -12.25 -5.50
C GLU A 16 21.20 -11.30 -4.95
N LEU A 17 22.32 -11.85 -4.47
CA LEU A 17 23.51 -11.09 -4.12
C LEU A 17 24.37 -10.94 -5.38
N ILE A 18 24.49 -9.70 -5.88
CA ILE A 18 25.36 -9.38 -7.02
C ILE A 18 26.75 -9.13 -6.44
N PRO A 19 27.79 -9.86 -6.88
CA PRO A 19 29.16 -9.61 -6.43
C PRO A 19 29.55 -8.18 -6.79
N GLU A 20 30.15 -7.45 -5.84
CA GLU A 20 30.67 -6.11 -6.09
C GLU A 20 31.72 -6.20 -7.22
N PRO A 21 31.60 -5.41 -8.30
CA PRO A 21 32.59 -5.46 -9.36
C PRO A 21 33.94 -5.12 -8.77
N GLU A 22 34.94 -5.98 -8.99
CA GLU A 22 36.33 -5.67 -8.66
C GLU A 22 36.68 -4.33 -9.31
N PRO A 23 37.35 -3.40 -8.58
CA PRO A 23 37.76 -2.15 -9.18
C PRO A 23 38.68 -2.48 -10.34
N GLU A 24 38.27 -2.11 -11.57
CA GLU A 24 39.16 -2.17 -12.72
C GLU A 24 40.44 -1.41 -12.36
N PRO A 25 41.63 -1.97 -12.67
CA PRO A 25 42.87 -1.25 -12.43
C PRO A 25 42.76 0.09 -13.16
N GLU A 26 42.99 1.17 -12.44
CA GLU A 26 43.15 2.50 -13.02
C GLU A 26 44.28 2.37 -14.05
N VAL A 27 43.92 2.26 -15.33
CA VAL A 27 44.86 2.47 -16.43
C VAL A 27 45.19 3.94 -16.31
N GLU A 28 46.33 4.23 -15.68
CA GLU A 28 46.98 5.53 -15.77
C GLU A 28 47.20 5.76 -17.27
N ASP A 29 46.31 6.54 -17.89
CA ASP A 29 46.52 7.10 -19.22
C ASP A 29 47.74 8.02 -19.11
N ASP A 30 48.93 7.43 -19.27
CA ASP A 30 50.15 8.13 -19.67
C ASP A 30 49.88 8.73 -21.06
N LEU A 31 49.19 9.87 -21.06
CA LEU A 31 49.06 10.73 -22.21
C LEU A 31 50.46 11.29 -22.52
N GLU A 32 51.25 10.54 -23.27
CA GLU A 32 52.34 11.13 -24.04
C GLU A 32 51.76 12.21 -24.96
N PRO A 33 52.23 13.47 -24.89
CA PRO A 33 51.73 14.52 -25.75
C PRO A 33 52.27 14.28 -27.17
N ILE A 34 51.46 13.68 -28.03
CA ILE A 34 51.76 13.60 -29.45
C ILE A 34 51.71 15.04 -29.99
N LEU A 35 52.88 15.62 -30.21
CA LEU A 35 53.07 16.92 -30.86
C LEU A 35 52.45 16.86 -32.26
N SER A 36 51.25 17.43 -32.43
CA SER A 36 50.68 17.65 -33.75
C SER A 36 51.43 18.79 -34.44
N ASN A 37 52.37 18.44 -35.31
CA ASN A 37 52.97 19.39 -36.24
C ASN A 37 51.87 19.99 -37.13
N GLY A 38 51.89 21.31 -37.22
CA GLY A 38 50.85 22.14 -37.79
C GLY A 38 50.70 22.05 -39.30
N TYR A 39 49.45 22.25 -39.72
CA TYR A 39 49.11 22.77 -41.04
C TYR A 39 48.57 24.20 -40.86
N GLU A 40 49.17 25.12 -41.61
CA GLU A 40 48.85 26.53 -41.70
C GLU A 40 47.45 26.76 -42.29
N ASN A 41 46.72 27.75 -41.75
CA ASN A 41 46.24 28.90 -42.53
C ASN A 41 45.41 29.88 -41.68
N GLY A 42 45.89 31.12 -41.61
CA GLY A 42 45.08 32.29 -41.98
C GLY A 42 43.99 32.83 -41.06
N THR A 43 44.35 33.91 -40.35
CA THR A 43 43.57 35.16 -40.15
C THR A 43 42.48 35.24 -39.07
N GLY A 44 42.56 36.32 -38.25
CA GLY A 44 41.39 36.99 -37.67
C GLY A 44 41.30 37.03 -36.14
N ALA A 45 41.76 38.14 -35.56
CA ALA A 45 41.73 38.44 -34.13
C ALA A 45 40.31 38.54 -33.51
N VAL A 46 40.20 38.25 -32.20
CA VAL A 46 39.80 39.18 -31.11
C VAL A 46 39.46 38.39 -29.85
N ALA A 47 40.12 38.76 -28.75
CA ALA A 47 39.95 38.25 -27.41
C ALA A 47 38.70 38.82 -26.72
N THR A 48 37.99 38.02 -25.92
CA THR A 48 37.45 38.45 -24.60
C THR A 48 37.05 37.26 -23.71
N LYS A 49 37.78 37.12 -22.60
CA LYS A 49 37.32 37.01 -21.20
C LYS A 49 36.30 35.92 -20.79
N ALA A 50 36.78 35.05 -19.89
CA ALA A 50 36.03 34.13 -19.03
C ALA A 50 34.92 34.79 -18.20
N PRO A 51 34.01 33.99 -17.58
CA PRO A 51 34.26 33.74 -16.16
C PRO A 51 34.02 32.29 -15.70
N ALA A 52 34.87 31.89 -14.77
CA ALA A 52 34.82 30.65 -14.01
C ALA A 52 33.47 30.45 -13.30
N LYS A 53 32.77 29.35 -13.62
CA LYS A 53 31.76 28.78 -12.73
C LYS A 53 32.44 27.76 -11.83
N LYS A 54 32.43 28.03 -10.53
CA LYS A 54 32.85 27.12 -9.46
C LYS A 54 32.27 25.73 -9.72
N ALA A 55 33.14 24.76 -9.95
CA ALA A 55 32.80 23.35 -9.99
C ALA A 55 32.25 22.95 -8.62
N ALA A 56 30.94 22.82 -8.52
CA ALA A 56 30.33 22.06 -7.44
C ALA A 56 30.82 20.63 -7.59
N LYS A 57 31.59 20.15 -6.61
CA LYS A 57 32.01 18.75 -6.46
C LYS A 57 30.76 17.89 -6.34
N LYS A 58 30.18 17.50 -7.48
CA LYS A 58 29.25 16.38 -7.57
C LYS A 58 30.08 15.16 -7.20
N THR A 59 29.86 14.64 -6.00
CA THR A 59 30.26 13.28 -5.67
C THR A 59 29.76 12.36 -6.79
N ALA A 60 30.70 11.77 -7.52
CA ALA A 60 30.40 10.83 -8.57
C ALA A 60 29.52 9.73 -7.98
N LYS A 61 28.28 9.66 -8.46
CA LYS A 61 27.37 8.56 -8.17
C LYS A 61 28.05 7.32 -8.75
N LYS A 62 28.62 6.48 -7.88
CA LYS A 62 29.14 5.14 -8.21
C LYS A 62 28.16 4.50 -9.21
N ALA A 63 28.68 4.05 -10.34
CA ALA A 63 27.87 3.47 -11.41
C ALA A 63 26.89 2.47 -10.78
N ALA A 64 25.60 2.73 -10.95
CA ALA A 64 24.56 1.89 -10.37
C ALA A 64 24.61 0.56 -11.12
N GLY A 65 25.30 -0.43 -10.54
CA GLY A 65 25.30 -1.80 -11.04
C GLY A 65 23.88 -2.35 -11.16
N PRO A 66 23.71 -3.51 -11.81
CA PRO A 66 22.40 -4.13 -11.94
C PRO A 66 21.71 -4.22 -10.58
N LYS A 67 20.42 -3.88 -10.54
CA LYS A 67 19.66 -3.94 -9.29
C LYS A 67 19.42 -5.42 -8.95
N PRO A 68 19.67 -5.86 -7.70
CA PRO A 68 19.45 -7.27 -7.34
C PRO A 68 18.00 -7.64 -7.59
N ARG A 69 17.79 -8.82 -8.19
CA ARG A 69 16.45 -9.36 -8.39
C ARG A 69 15.90 -9.80 -7.04
N THR A 70 14.60 -9.60 -6.85
CA THR A 70 13.92 -9.89 -5.59
C THR A 70 12.60 -10.60 -5.84
N GLY A 71 12.28 -11.60 -5.02
CA GLY A 71 10.99 -12.29 -5.03
C GLY A 71 10.42 -12.32 -3.62
N SER A 72 9.18 -11.85 -3.43
CA SER A 72 8.50 -11.97 -2.14
C SER A 72 8.10 -13.42 -1.88
N LEU A 73 8.31 -13.91 -0.66
CA LEU A 73 7.79 -15.21 -0.27
C LEU A 73 6.26 -15.18 -0.26
N PHE A 74 5.68 -16.36 -0.44
CA PHE A 74 4.26 -16.58 -0.35
C PHE A 74 3.79 -16.59 1.11
N LYS A 75 2.48 -16.47 1.35
CA LYS A 75 1.95 -16.42 2.71
C LYS A 75 2.11 -17.77 3.42
N SER A 76 2.16 -18.85 2.65
CA SER A 76 2.37 -20.22 3.12
C SER A 76 3.84 -20.59 3.36
N MET A 77 4.79 -19.78 2.90
CA MET A 77 6.23 -20.09 2.96
C MET A 77 6.90 -19.42 4.16
N ASP A 78 7.81 -20.16 4.81
CA ASP A 78 8.63 -19.68 5.92
C ASP A 78 10.11 -19.60 5.56
N LEU A 79 10.84 -18.70 6.24
CA LEU A 79 12.27 -18.49 6.00
C LEU A 79 13.14 -19.72 6.32
N SER A 80 12.67 -20.58 7.23
CA SER A 80 13.40 -21.78 7.67
C SER A 80 13.20 -22.97 6.74
N THR A 81 12.09 -23.02 5.99
CA THR A 81 11.69 -24.18 5.19
C THR A 81 11.92 -23.97 3.69
N ILE A 82 12.21 -22.74 3.26
CA ILE A 82 12.36 -22.42 1.84
C ILE A 82 13.57 -23.14 1.22
N THR A 83 13.33 -23.72 0.04
CA THR A 83 14.38 -24.40 -0.74
C THR A 83 14.97 -23.47 -1.80
N LEU A 84 16.14 -23.82 -2.32
CA LEU A 84 16.77 -23.10 -3.43
C LEU A 84 15.88 -23.09 -4.68
N ASP A 85 15.23 -24.21 -4.99
CA ASP A 85 14.37 -24.34 -6.16
C ASP A 85 13.16 -23.41 -6.07
N ASP A 86 12.57 -23.28 -4.88
CA ASP A 86 11.46 -22.36 -4.66
C ASP A 86 11.91 -20.90 -4.75
N ALA A 87 13.10 -20.58 -4.23
CA ALA A 87 13.67 -19.25 -4.36
C ALA A 87 13.90 -18.86 -5.84
N LEU A 88 14.39 -19.79 -6.67
CA LEU A 88 14.56 -19.58 -8.10
C LEU A 88 13.22 -19.34 -8.81
N LYS A 89 12.17 -20.09 -8.45
CA LYS A 89 10.81 -19.85 -8.98
C LYS A 89 10.32 -18.46 -8.61
N LEU A 90 10.50 -18.02 -7.36
CA LEU A 90 10.07 -16.69 -6.90
C LEU A 90 10.81 -15.56 -7.62
N LEU A 91 12.10 -15.72 -7.89
CA LEU A 91 12.91 -14.74 -8.63
C LEU A 91 12.54 -14.66 -10.12
N SER A 92 11.86 -15.67 -10.66
CA SER A 92 11.36 -15.68 -12.04
C SER A 92 10.04 -14.91 -12.23
N LEU A 93 9.38 -14.48 -11.13
CA LEU A 93 8.18 -13.65 -11.20
C LEU A 93 8.57 -12.20 -11.54
N PRO A 94 7.84 -11.48 -12.41
CA PRO A 94 6.56 -11.80 -13.04
C PRO A 94 6.63 -12.85 -14.16
N ARG A 95 5.85 -13.94 -14.05
CA ARG A 95 5.75 -14.94 -15.11
C ARG A 95 4.80 -14.44 -16.19
N VAL A 96 5.25 -14.44 -17.44
CA VAL A 96 4.38 -14.19 -18.60
C VAL A 96 3.59 -15.46 -18.91
N VAL A 97 2.27 -15.39 -18.84
CA VAL A 97 1.37 -16.51 -19.17
C VAL A 97 1.12 -16.57 -20.68
N GLY A 98 0.99 -15.41 -21.32
CA GLY A 98 0.78 -15.27 -22.76
C GLY A 98 0.28 -13.87 -23.11
N THR A 99 -0.11 -13.69 -24.37
CA THR A 99 -0.75 -12.47 -24.88
C THR A 99 -2.22 -12.73 -25.13
N ASP A 100 -3.07 -11.82 -24.68
CA ASP A 100 -4.50 -11.89 -24.94
C ASP A 100 -4.79 -11.62 -26.43
N PRO A 101 -5.49 -12.52 -27.16
CA PRO A 101 -5.80 -12.31 -28.57
C PRO A 101 -6.76 -11.14 -28.83
N GLU A 102 -7.62 -10.77 -27.87
CA GLU A 102 -8.58 -9.68 -28.08
C GLU A 102 -7.97 -8.29 -27.91
N SER A 103 -7.13 -8.11 -26.87
CA SER A 103 -6.53 -6.83 -26.55
C SER A 103 -5.09 -6.67 -27.04
N GLY A 104 -4.40 -7.78 -27.37
CA GLY A 104 -2.96 -7.81 -27.63
C GLY A 104 -2.10 -7.57 -26.37
N GLU A 105 -2.70 -7.42 -25.19
CA GLU A 105 -1.97 -7.14 -23.95
C GLU A 105 -1.33 -8.41 -23.37
N GLN A 106 -0.14 -8.25 -22.80
CA GLN A 106 0.55 -9.33 -22.12
C GLN A 106 -0.08 -9.60 -20.75
N ILE A 107 -0.42 -10.87 -20.51
CA ILE A 107 -0.93 -11.35 -19.23
C ILE A 107 0.25 -11.85 -18.40
N THR A 108 0.44 -11.27 -17.21
CA THR A 108 1.48 -11.68 -16.26
C THR A 108 0.85 -12.20 -14.98
N ALA A 109 1.41 -13.29 -14.44
CA ALA A 109 1.08 -13.85 -13.14
C ALA A 109 2.10 -13.39 -12.10
N GLN A 110 1.60 -12.85 -10.99
CA GLN A 110 2.42 -12.24 -9.94
C GLN A 110 1.83 -12.53 -8.56
N ASN A 111 2.67 -12.42 -7.52
CA ASN A 111 2.21 -12.39 -6.14
C ASN A 111 2.24 -10.96 -5.60
N GLY A 112 1.22 -10.57 -4.82
CA GLY A 112 1.11 -9.25 -4.22
C GLY A 112 0.62 -9.30 -2.77
N ARG A 113 0.34 -8.11 -2.20
CA ARG A 113 -0.10 -7.98 -0.80
C ARG A 113 -1.34 -8.82 -0.45
N TYR A 114 -2.25 -8.99 -1.41
CA TYR A 114 -3.52 -9.69 -1.21
C TYR A 114 -3.48 -11.13 -1.74
N GLY A 115 -2.30 -11.63 -2.11
CA GLY A 115 -2.11 -12.96 -2.68
C GLY A 115 -1.90 -12.96 -4.20
N PRO A 116 -2.05 -14.15 -4.83
CA PRO A 116 -1.75 -14.38 -6.24
C PRO A 116 -2.76 -13.68 -7.15
N TYR A 117 -2.27 -13.08 -8.24
CA TYR A 117 -3.13 -12.39 -9.20
C TYR A 117 -2.56 -12.38 -10.62
N LEU A 118 -3.45 -12.26 -11.59
CA LEU A 118 -3.16 -11.99 -13.00
C LEU A 118 -3.26 -10.50 -13.25
N LYS A 119 -2.37 -9.98 -14.09
CA LYS A 119 -2.38 -8.60 -14.56
C LYS A 119 -2.32 -8.56 -16.09
N LYS A 120 -3.31 -7.90 -16.70
CA LYS A 120 -3.43 -7.60 -18.12
C LYS A 120 -3.56 -6.09 -18.26
N GLY A 121 -2.45 -5.43 -18.62
CA GLY A 121 -2.36 -3.96 -18.65
C GLY A 121 -2.79 -3.31 -17.33
N SER A 122 -3.99 -2.73 -17.33
CA SER A 122 -4.61 -2.09 -16.15
C SER A 122 -5.62 -2.98 -15.40
N ASP A 123 -6.09 -4.08 -16.00
CA ASP A 123 -7.00 -5.02 -15.34
C ASP A 123 -6.23 -6.06 -14.52
N SER A 124 -6.75 -6.38 -13.34
CA SER A 124 -6.15 -7.32 -12.42
C SER A 124 -7.22 -8.20 -11.80
N ARG A 125 -6.98 -9.51 -11.84
CA ARG A 125 -7.90 -10.55 -11.35
C ARG A 125 -7.17 -11.45 -10.37
N SER A 126 -7.78 -11.69 -9.22
CA SER A 126 -7.21 -12.57 -8.20
C SER A 126 -7.27 -14.03 -8.65
N LEU A 127 -6.23 -14.80 -8.34
CA LEU A 127 -6.22 -16.25 -8.43
C LEU A 127 -6.67 -16.86 -7.10
N THR A 128 -7.07 -18.12 -7.10
CA THR A 128 -7.53 -18.79 -5.87
C THR A 128 -6.36 -19.27 -5.02
N ASN A 129 -5.34 -19.85 -5.65
CA ASN A 129 -4.22 -20.50 -4.97
C ASN A 129 -2.86 -19.95 -5.42
N GLU A 130 -1.86 -20.04 -4.55
CA GLU A 130 -0.51 -19.54 -4.82
C GLU A 130 0.21 -20.35 -5.91
N GLU A 131 0.01 -21.67 -5.93
CA GLU A 131 0.58 -22.57 -6.95
C GLU A 131 0.09 -22.26 -8.37
N GLN A 132 -1.14 -21.72 -8.50
CA GLN A 132 -1.71 -21.33 -9.80
C GLN A 132 -0.88 -20.25 -10.48
N ILE A 133 -0.08 -19.46 -9.76
CA ILE A 133 0.83 -18.50 -10.39
C ILE A 133 1.74 -19.18 -11.42
N PHE A 134 2.17 -20.42 -11.15
CA PHE A 134 3.10 -21.14 -12.00
C PHE A 134 2.42 -22.06 -13.02
N SER A 135 1.26 -22.61 -12.69
CA SER A 135 0.55 -23.58 -13.54
C SER A 135 -0.52 -22.97 -14.44
N VAL A 136 -1.00 -21.76 -14.16
CA VAL A 136 -2.10 -21.13 -14.93
C VAL A 136 -1.75 -21.03 -16.41
N THR A 137 -2.70 -21.47 -17.23
CA THR A 137 -2.62 -21.45 -18.69
C THR A 137 -3.25 -20.18 -19.27
N LEU A 138 -2.97 -19.87 -20.54
CA LEU A 138 -3.59 -18.73 -21.22
C LEU A 138 -5.12 -18.88 -21.27
N ASP A 139 -5.63 -20.07 -21.58
CA ASP A 139 -7.07 -20.32 -21.68
C ASP A 139 -7.79 -20.12 -20.34
N GLU A 140 -7.18 -20.55 -19.23
CA GLU A 140 -7.71 -20.32 -17.88
C GLU A 140 -7.68 -18.84 -17.52
N ALA A 141 -6.60 -18.14 -17.86
CA ALA A 141 -6.52 -16.70 -17.65
C ALA A 141 -7.64 -15.97 -18.41
N LEU A 142 -7.89 -16.33 -19.68
CA LEU A 142 -8.96 -15.76 -20.49
C LEU A 142 -10.34 -16.03 -19.89
N LYS A 143 -10.60 -17.24 -19.38
CA LYS A 143 -11.84 -17.56 -18.64
C LYS A 143 -12.04 -16.64 -17.43
N ILE A 144 -11.00 -16.39 -16.65
CA ILE A 144 -11.06 -15.50 -15.48
C ILE A 144 -11.30 -14.03 -15.90
N TYR A 145 -10.75 -13.61 -17.04
CA TYR A 145 -10.98 -12.27 -17.57
C TYR A 145 -12.37 -12.08 -18.16
N ALA A 146 -12.96 -13.14 -18.73
CA ALA A 146 -14.34 -13.14 -19.22
C ALA A 146 -15.36 -12.99 -18.08
N GLU A 147 -15.03 -13.44 -16.87
CA GLU A 147 -15.89 -13.20 -15.71
C GLU A 147 -15.99 -11.69 -15.39
N PRO A 148 -17.15 -11.20 -14.91
CA PRO A 148 -17.30 -9.81 -14.52
C PRO A 148 -16.36 -9.45 -13.36
N LYS A 149 -15.77 -8.25 -13.42
CA LYS A 149 -14.83 -7.78 -12.39
C LYS A 149 -15.52 -7.65 -11.05
N ARG A 150 -15.23 -8.61 -10.15
CA ARG A 150 -15.63 -8.54 -8.75
C ARG A 150 -14.86 -7.40 -8.09
N ARG A 151 -15.49 -6.22 -7.98
CA ARG A 151 -14.92 -5.09 -7.24
C ARG A 151 -14.67 -5.54 -5.80
N GLY A 152 -13.43 -5.35 -5.32
CA GLY A 152 -12.94 -5.95 -4.08
C GLY A 152 -13.90 -5.77 -2.89
N ARG A 153 -14.09 -6.85 -2.13
CA ARG A 153 -14.90 -6.93 -0.91
C ARG A 153 -16.41 -6.75 -1.09
N GLN A 154 -16.96 -6.78 -2.30
CA GLN A 154 -18.27 -7.40 -2.43
C GLN A 154 -18.03 -8.91 -2.36
N ALA A 155 -18.07 -9.46 -1.14
CA ALA A 155 -18.50 -10.85 -1.02
C ALA A 155 -19.78 -10.97 -1.85
N ALA A 156 -19.91 -12.03 -2.65
CA ALA A 156 -21.19 -12.35 -3.30
C ALA A 156 -22.27 -12.12 -2.24
N ALA A 157 -23.26 -11.27 -2.55
CA ALA A 157 -24.23 -10.81 -1.57
C ALA A 157 -24.70 -12.02 -0.79
N ALA A 158 -24.31 -12.11 0.49
CA ALA A 158 -24.59 -13.29 1.28
C ALA A 158 -26.09 -13.56 1.18
N PRO A 159 -26.51 -14.82 0.97
CA PRO A 159 -27.92 -15.15 0.93
C PRO A 159 -28.58 -14.58 2.19
N PRO A 160 -29.81 -14.08 2.08
CA PRO A 160 -30.50 -13.53 3.23
C PRO A 160 -30.56 -14.57 4.36
N LEU A 161 -30.25 -14.14 5.58
CA LEU A 161 -30.27 -15.00 6.75
C LEU A 161 -31.68 -15.46 7.08
N ARG A 162 -32.66 -14.58 6.85
CA ARG A 162 -34.09 -14.86 7.07
C ARG A 162 -34.95 -13.85 6.31
N GLU A 163 -36.02 -14.33 5.70
CA GLU A 163 -37.07 -13.49 5.12
C GLU A 163 -38.16 -13.26 6.17
N LEU A 164 -38.67 -12.05 6.24
CA LEU A 164 -39.74 -11.60 7.14
C LEU A 164 -40.95 -11.16 6.30
N GLY A 165 -42.03 -10.77 6.98
CA GLY A 165 -43.21 -10.20 6.32
C GLY A 165 -42.96 -8.89 5.57
N ALA A 166 -44.01 -8.34 4.98
CA ALA A 166 -43.97 -7.00 4.39
C ALA A 166 -43.99 -5.93 5.50
N ASP A 167 -43.18 -4.88 5.35
CA ASP A 167 -43.21 -3.75 6.27
C ASP A 167 -44.52 -2.98 6.12
N PRO A 168 -45.30 -2.74 7.21
CA PRO A 168 -46.56 -2.00 7.15
C PRO A 168 -46.42 -0.56 6.63
N VAL A 169 -45.23 0.06 6.73
CA VAL A 169 -45.02 1.44 6.30
C VAL A 169 -44.61 1.54 4.83
N SER A 170 -43.66 0.70 4.40
CA SER A 170 -43.14 0.74 3.01
C SER A 170 -43.83 -0.22 2.05
N GLY A 171 -44.56 -1.23 2.55
CA GLY A 171 -45.18 -2.29 1.76
C GLY A 171 -44.18 -3.25 1.09
N LYS A 172 -42.89 -3.13 1.39
CA LYS A 172 -41.81 -3.91 0.79
C LYS A 172 -41.47 -5.14 1.64
N PRO A 173 -41.00 -6.25 1.04
CA PRO A 173 -40.59 -7.43 1.78
C PRO A 173 -39.37 -7.11 2.67
N MET A 174 -39.47 -7.44 3.96
CA MET A 174 -38.37 -7.26 4.91
C MET A 174 -37.49 -8.50 4.90
N VAL A 175 -36.18 -8.29 4.89
CA VAL A 175 -35.21 -9.38 4.85
C VAL A 175 -34.05 -9.08 5.79
N ILE A 176 -33.61 -10.08 6.54
CA ILE A 176 -32.42 -10.00 7.40
C ILE A 176 -31.20 -10.46 6.60
N LYS A 177 -30.16 -9.65 6.56
CA LYS A 177 -28.89 -9.96 5.90
C LYS A 177 -27.72 -9.80 6.86
N ASP A 178 -26.66 -10.56 6.61
CA ASP A 178 -25.39 -10.31 7.29
C ASP A 178 -24.60 -9.20 6.59
N GLY A 179 -23.98 -8.34 7.38
CA GLY A 179 -23.29 -7.15 6.90
C GLY A 179 -21.99 -6.88 7.63
N ARG A 180 -21.22 -5.91 7.13
CA ARG A 180 -19.93 -5.52 7.74
C ARG A 180 -20.03 -5.15 9.23
N PHE A 181 -21.20 -4.69 9.67
CA PHE A 181 -21.45 -4.22 11.03
C PHE A 181 -22.30 -5.21 11.86
N GLY A 182 -22.47 -6.43 11.35
CA GLY A 182 -23.37 -7.45 11.90
C GLY A 182 -24.72 -7.52 11.16
N PRO A 183 -25.65 -8.35 11.66
CA PRO A 183 -26.96 -8.56 11.07
C PRO A 183 -27.78 -7.27 10.98
N TYR A 184 -28.52 -7.11 9.90
CA TYR A 184 -29.40 -5.96 9.69
C TYR A 184 -30.67 -6.36 8.93
N VAL A 185 -31.78 -5.67 9.21
CA VAL A 185 -33.02 -5.75 8.44
C VAL A 185 -32.95 -4.74 7.29
N THR A 186 -33.43 -5.15 6.13
CA THR A 186 -33.58 -4.29 4.94
C THR A 186 -34.94 -4.52 4.27
N ASP A 187 -35.56 -3.44 3.83
CA ASP A 187 -36.71 -3.42 2.91
C ASP A 187 -36.27 -3.21 1.43
N GLY A 188 -34.95 -3.25 1.18
CA GLY A 188 -34.31 -2.94 -0.10
C GLY A 188 -33.85 -1.49 -0.25
N GLU A 189 -34.35 -0.55 0.55
CA GLU A 189 -34.01 0.89 0.47
C GLU A 189 -33.41 1.42 1.78
N THR A 190 -34.04 1.10 2.89
CA THR A 190 -33.65 1.43 4.25
C THR A 190 -33.00 0.21 4.92
N ASN A 191 -31.83 0.43 5.53
CA ASN A 191 -31.10 -0.61 6.27
C ASN A 191 -30.98 -0.24 7.74
N ALA A 192 -31.50 -1.11 8.61
CA ALA A 192 -31.46 -0.97 10.06
C ALA A 192 -30.72 -2.16 10.72
N SER A 193 -29.62 -1.88 11.43
CA SER A 193 -28.86 -2.91 12.15
C SER A 193 -29.64 -3.47 13.33
N LEU A 194 -29.57 -4.78 13.54
CA LEU A 194 -30.13 -5.43 14.73
C LEU A 194 -29.37 -4.96 15.97
N ARG A 195 -30.08 -4.70 17.08
CA ARG A 195 -29.44 -4.37 18.35
C ARG A 195 -28.96 -5.64 19.04
N LYS A 196 -28.12 -5.53 20.07
CA LYS A 196 -27.54 -6.68 20.79
C LYS A 196 -28.57 -7.63 21.43
N GLY A 197 -29.82 -7.21 21.59
CA GLY A 197 -30.91 -8.04 22.11
C GLY A 197 -31.89 -8.52 21.06
N ASP A 198 -31.73 -8.11 19.79
CA ASP A 198 -32.54 -8.61 18.69
C ASP A 198 -31.71 -9.72 18.00
N GLU A 199 -32.12 -10.98 18.12
CA GLU A 199 -31.46 -12.10 17.43
C GLU A 199 -32.16 -12.40 16.10
N VAL A 200 -31.41 -12.94 15.15
CA VAL A 200 -31.91 -13.22 13.78
C VAL A 200 -33.08 -14.21 13.79
N GLU A 201 -33.10 -15.14 14.75
CA GLU A 201 -34.10 -16.20 14.84
C GLU A 201 -35.34 -15.81 15.65
N SER A 202 -35.22 -14.91 16.63
CA SER A 202 -36.32 -14.56 17.53
C SER A 202 -37.02 -13.23 17.18
N ILE A 203 -36.45 -12.44 16.28
CA ILE A 203 -37.04 -11.17 15.88
C ILE A 203 -38.42 -11.35 15.21
N THR A 204 -39.37 -10.52 15.61
CA THR A 204 -40.72 -10.46 15.06
C THR A 204 -40.82 -9.47 13.91
N ASP A 205 -41.82 -9.62 13.05
CA ASP A 205 -42.07 -8.71 11.92
C ASP A 205 -42.35 -7.27 12.41
N GLU A 206 -43.10 -7.13 13.50
CA GLU A 206 -43.37 -5.84 14.14
C GLU A 206 -42.07 -5.17 14.58
N ARG A 207 -41.20 -5.90 15.28
CA ARG A 207 -39.92 -5.36 15.76
C ARG A 207 -39.00 -4.97 14.61
N ALA A 208 -38.98 -5.76 13.53
CA ALA A 208 -38.23 -5.45 12.33
C ALA A 208 -38.74 -4.16 11.64
N SER A 209 -40.06 -3.98 11.57
CA SER A 209 -40.69 -2.79 11.01
C SER A 209 -40.39 -1.53 11.84
N GLU A 210 -40.38 -1.63 13.18
CA GLU A 210 -39.99 -0.54 14.08
C GLU A 210 -38.56 -0.08 13.83
N LEU A 211 -37.61 -1.00 13.70
CA LEU A 211 -36.21 -0.69 13.43
C LEU A 211 -36.02 0.05 12.11
N LEU A 212 -36.78 -0.33 11.09
CA LEU A 212 -36.80 0.35 9.79
C LEU A 212 -37.44 1.73 9.89
N ALA A 213 -38.58 1.87 10.59
CA ALA A 213 -39.24 3.15 10.81
C ALA A 213 -38.35 4.14 11.57
N ASP A 214 -37.72 3.70 12.67
CA ASP A 214 -36.72 4.46 13.44
C ASP A 214 -35.59 4.96 12.53
N ARG A 215 -35.13 4.09 11.62
CA ARG A 215 -34.06 4.42 10.68
C ARG A 215 -34.48 5.45 9.65
N ARG A 216 -35.70 5.36 9.11
CA ARG A 216 -36.27 6.36 8.18
C ARG A 216 -36.44 7.71 8.86
N ALA A 217 -36.99 7.72 10.08
CA ALA A 217 -37.17 8.93 10.88
C ALA A 217 -35.83 9.62 11.20
N ARG A 218 -34.76 8.83 11.45
CA ARG A 218 -33.42 9.36 11.75
C ARG A 218 -32.70 9.95 10.53
N GLY A 219 -33.09 9.58 9.31
CA GLY A 219 -32.52 10.07 8.07
C GLY A 219 -31.01 9.76 7.87
N PRO A 220 -30.41 10.24 6.76
CA PRO A 220 -29.00 10.04 6.47
C PRO A 220 -28.15 10.82 7.49
N VAL A 221 -27.43 10.07 8.34
CA VAL A 221 -26.57 10.66 9.38
C VAL A 221 -25.43 11.43 8.71
N LYS A 222 -25.50 12.77 8.71
CA LYS A 222 -24.35 13.62 8.37
C LYS A 222 -23.25 13.36 9.39
N LYS A 223 -22.14 12.77 8.95
CA LYS A 223 -20.96 12.57 9.81
C LYS A 223 -20.52 13.95 10.31
N LYS A 224 -20.68 14.19 11.62
CA LYS A 224 -20.12 15.37 12.28
C LYS A 224 -18.61 15.29 12.07
N ALA A 225 -18.06 16.21 11.27
CA ALA A 225 -16.62 16.30 11.07
C ALA A 225 -15.98 16.49 12.45
N THR A 226 -15.31 15.45 12.95
CA THR A 226 -14.45 15.59 14.11
C THR A 226 -13.37 16.57 13.70
N LYS A 227 -13.40 17.78 14.27
CA LYS A 227 -12.32 18.76 14.09
C LYS A 227 -11.05 18.07 14.53
N LYS A 228 -10.20 17.73 13.55
CA LYS A 228 -8.87 17.19 13.78
C LYS A 228 -8.16 18.19 14.69
N ALA A 229 -7.88 17.79 15.93
CA ALA A 229 -7.04 18.58 16.80
C ALA A 229 -5.75 18.87 16.03
N ALA A 230 -5.48 20.15 15.76
CA ALA A 230 -4.27 20.56 15.10
C ALA A 230 -3.11 20.01 15.94
N LYS A 231 -2.27 19.17 15.33
CA LYS A 231 -1.05 18.69 15.96
C LYS A 231 -0.25 19.93 16.34
N LYS A 232 -0.17 20.22 17.65
CA LYS A 232 0.72 21.24 18.20
C LYS A 232 2.12 20.89 17.72
N ALA A 233 2.73 21.79 16.94
CA ALA A 233 4.11 21.62 16.49
C ALA A 233 5.02 21.36 17.71
N PRO A 234 6.01 20.45 17.61
CA PRO A 234 6.91 20.20 18.72
C PRO A 234 7.62 21.50 19.07
N ALA A 235 7.49 21.93 20.33
CA ALA A 235 8.16 23.12 20.83
C ALA A 235 9.67 22.96 20.62
N LYS A 236 10.28 23.91 19.91
CA LYS A 236 11.73 24.06 19.87
C LYS A 236 12.22 24.15 21.32
N LYS A 237 13.05 23.18 21.71
CA LYS A 237 13.77 23.14 22.98
C LYS A 237 14.62 24.41 23.09
N ALA A 238 14.16 25.38 23.86
CA ALA A 238 14.97 26.54 24.22
C ALA A 238 16.06 26.08 25.18
N ALA A 239 17.31 26.46 24.87
CA ALA A 239 18.49 26.17 25.68
C ALA A 239 18.34 26.74 27.09
N ALA A 240 18.81 25.96 28.07
CA ALA A 240 18.79 26.29 29.49
C ALA A 240 19.52 27.61 29.75
N LYS A 241 18.80 28.63 30.24
CA LYS A 241 19.41 29.75 30.96
C LYS A 241 19.33 29.47 32.45
N LYS A 242 20.52 29.27 33.03
CA LYS A 242 20.84 29.18 34.45
C LYS A 242 20.25 30.38 35.20
N ALA A 243 19.23 30.16 36.02
CA ALA A 243 18.72 31.16 36.95
C ALA A 243 19.54 31.10 38.25
N THR A 244 20.23 32.19 38.55
CA THR A 244 20.92 32.42 39.82
C THR A 244 19.91 32.70 40.93
N ALA A 245 20.17 32.10 42.09
CA ALA A 245 19.38 32.27 43.30
C ALA A 245 19.40 33.73 43.79
N LYS A 246 18.23 34.28 44.15
CA LYS A 246 18.17 35.40 45.09
C LYS A 246 16.88 35.42 45.92
N LYS A 247 17.06 34.96 47.15
CA LYS A 247 16.63 35.54 48.43
C LYS A 247 15.13 35.73 48.70
N ALA A 248 14.64 34.88 49.59
CA ALA A 248 13.41 35.02 50.37
C ALA A 248 13.51 36.10 51.46
N ALA A 249 12.39 36.77 51.77
CA ALA A 249 12.00 37.34 53.06
C ALA A 249 10.51 37.82 52.97
N PRO A 250 9.80 38.09 54.08
CA PRO A 250 9.20 37.09 54.95
C PRO A 250 7.66 37.23 55.10
N ARG A 251 7.06 36.19 55.68
CA ARG A 251 5.66 36.09 56.12
C ARG A 251 5.21 37.28 56.97
N LYS A 252 3.99 37.78 56.71
CA LYS A 252 3.12 38.37 57.74
C LYS A 252 1.90 37.47 57.94
N ALA A 253 1.64 37.15 59.20
CA ALA A 253 0.54 36.31 59.66
C ALA A 253 -0.65 37.15 60.13
N ALA A 254 -1.81 36.48 60.12
CA ALA A 254 -3.04 36.70 60.89
C ALA A 254 -3.95 37.89 60.51
N LYS A 255 -5.23 37.61 60.20
CA LYS A 255 -6.29 37.43 61.22
C LYS A 255 -7.50 36.67 60.66
N LYS A 256 -8.04 35.75 61.46
CA LYS A 256 -9.34 35.08 61.30
C LYS A 256 -10.48 36.01 61.78
N THR A 257 -11.61 35.93 61.08
CA THR A 257 -13.01 36.09 61.55
C THR A 257 -13.85 35.42 60.43
N ALA A 258 -14.51 34.26 60.62
CA ALA A 258 -15.85 34.07 61.20
C ALA A 258 -16.80 35.17 60.66
N GLU A 259 -17.68 34.90 59.72
CA GLU A 259 -18.85 33.99 59.75
C GLU A 259 -19.25 33.56 58.33
#